data_AF-A0A7K7T8U0-F1
#
_entry.id   AF-A0A7K7T8U0-F1
#
_cell.length_a   1.000
_cell.length_b   1.000
_cell.length_c   1.000
_cell.angle_alpha   90.00
_cell.angle_beta   90.00
_cell.angle_gamma   90.00
#
_symmetry.space_group_name_H-M   'P 1'
#
loop_
_entity.id
_entity.type
_entity.pdbx_description
1 polymer ?
#
loop_
_entity_poly.entity_id
_entity_poly.type
_entity_poly.pdbx_seq_one_letter_code
_entity_poly.pdbx_strand_id
1 'polypeptide(L)' 'MDLRSRTTPLAITFAQFENLLGINVHSEDLLRNPSFIERAISEGLVIFSWGDDTNDPDNRRKLREYGVHGLIYDRYLI' A
#
# COMPACT_ATOMS: atom_id res chain seq x y z
N MET A 1 -3.37 -3.55 -16.95
CA MET A 1 -3.69 -3.58 -15.50
C MET A 1 -4.95 -4.40 -15.30
N ASP A 2 -4.99 -5.29 -14.31
CA ASP A 2 -6.16 -6.13 -14.01
C ASP A 2 -7.34 -5.27 -13.54
N LEU A 3 -8.54 -5.53 -14.06
CA LEU A 3 -9.75 -4.77 -13.73
C LEU A 3 -10.07 -4.81 -12.23
N ARG A 4 -9.73 -5.91 -11.54
CA ARG A 4 -10.01 -6.17 -10.12
C ARG A 4 -9.08 -5.40 -9.17
N SER A 5 -7.97 -4.87 -9.68
CA SER A 5 -6.98 -4.11 -8.90
C SER A 5 -6.69 -2.73 -9.51
N ARG A 6 -7.63 -2.19 -10.31
CA ARG A 6 -7.42 -0.93 -11.03
C ARG A 6 -7.37 0.29 -10.13
N THR A 7 -7.99 0.20 -8.94
CA THR A 7 -7.94 1.25 -7.91
C THR A 7 -7.75 0.59 -6.55
N THR A 8 -7.13 1.32 -5.62
CA THR A 8 -6.91 0.82 -4.25
C THR A 8 -8.20 0.37 -3.55
N PRO A 9 -9.32 1.12 -3.61
CA PRO A 9 -10.59 0.66 -3.02
C PRO A 9 -11.10 -0.66 -3.60
N LEU A 10 -10.91 -0.88 -4.90
CA LEU A 10 -11.36 -2.12 -5.55
C LEU A 10 -10.46 -3.29 -5.17
N ALA A 11 -9.14 -3.06 -5.08
CA ALA A 11 -8.20 -4.06 -4.61
C ALA A 11 -8.50 -4.50 -3.17
N ILE A 12 -8.85 -3.56 -2.29
CA ILE A 12 -9.31 -3.84 -0.91
C ILE A 12 -10.54 -4.75 -0.94
N THR A 13 -11.60 -4.35 -1.66
CA THR A 13 -12.84 -5.13 -1.74
C THR A 13 -12.60 -6.53 -2.34
N PHE A 14 -11.76 -6.63 -3.36
CA PHE A 14 -11.41 -7.89 -3.98
C PHE A 14 -10.64 -8.81 -3.03
N ALA A 15 -9.67 -8.27 -2.29
CA ALA A 15 -8.91 -9.02 -1.31
C ALA A 15 -9.79 -9.57 -0.17
N GLN A 16 -10.76 -8.79 0.29
CA GLN A 16 -11.78 -9.28 1.24
C GLN A 16 -12.61 -10.43 0.65
N PHE A 17 -13.14 -10.23 -0.56
CA PHE A 17 -14.04 -11.20 -1.18
C PHE A 17 -13.35 -12.54 -1.46
N GLU A 18 -12.12 -12.50 -1.95
CA GLU A 18 -11.30 -13.69 -2.21
C GLU A 18 -10.57 -14.21 -0.96
N ASN A 19 -10.81 -13.59 0.20
CA ASN A 19 -10.22 -13.96 1.49
C ASN A 19 -8.68 -14.01 1.44
N LEU A 20 -8.08 -13.01 0.78
CA LEU A 20 -6.63 -12.80 0.71
C LEU A 20 -6.12 -12.14 1.99
N LEU A 21 -4.84 -12.36 2.28
CA LEU A 21 -4.18 -11.77 3.45
C LEU A 21 -4.04 -10.24 3.35
N GLY A 22 -3.90 -9.69 2.13
CA GLY A 22 -3.52 -8.30 1.99
C GLY A 22 -3.42 -7.82 0.55
N ILE A 23 -3.04 -6.56 0.42
CA ILE A 23 -2.89 -5.86 -0.87
C ILE A 23 -1.49 -5.27 -1.02
N ASN A 24 -1.10 -5.08 -2.27
CA ASN A 24 0.14 -4.40 -2.63
C ASN A 24 -0.19 -3.18 -3.50
N VAL A 25 0.18 -1.97 -3.07
CA VAL A 25 -0.30 -0.70 -3.63
C VAL A 25 0.85 0.26 -3.94
N HIS A 26 0.75 1.00 -5.03
CA HIS A 26 1.74 2.01 -5.38
C HIS A 26 1.80 3.11 -4.31
N SER A 27 3.00 3.54 -3.94
CA SER A 27 3.23 4.52 -2.87
C SER A 27 2.56 5.85 -3.11
N GLU A 28 2.53 6.31 -4.36
CA GLU A 28 1.89 7.57 -4.74
C GLU A 28 0.41 7.60 -4.32
N ASP A 29 -0.33 6.50 -4.54
CA ASP A 29 -1.76 6.43 -4.23
C ASP A 29 -2.01 6.50 -2.72
N LEU A 30 -1.16 5.85 -1.94
CA LEU A 30 -1.25 5.83 -0.48
C LEU A 30 -0.83 7.17 0.14
N LEU A 31 0.19 7.82 -0.40
CA LEU A 31 0.63 9.15 0.05
C LEU A 31 -0.42 10.21 -0.29
N ARG A 32 -1.07 10.10 -1.45
CA ARG A 32 -2.14 11.01 -1.88
C ARG A 32 -3.43 10.79 -1.10
N ASN A 33 -3.74 9.55 -0.72
CA ASN A 33 -4.97 9.19 -0.02
C ASN A 33 -4.69 8.25 1.18
N PRO A 34 -4.20 8.77 2.32
CA PRO A 34 -3.90 7.96 3.49
C PRO A 34 -5.13 7.21 4.06
N SER A 35 -6.35 7.68 3.80
CA SER A 35 -7.59 7.03 4.21
C SER A 35 -7.77 5.61 3.64
N PHE A 36 -7.10 5.28 2.53
CA PHE A 36 -7.11 3.91 2.01
C PHE A 36 -6.35 2.94 2.92
N ILE A 37 -5.32 3.44 3.60
CA ILE A 37 -4.53 2.65 4.56
C ILE A 37 -5.41 2.33 5.76
N GLU A 38 -6.07 3.33 6.33
CA GLU A 38 -7.01 3.17 7.44
C GLU A 38 -8.12 2.17 7.10
N ARG A 39 -8.71 2.30 5.90
CA ARG A 39 -9.74 1.38 5.44
C ARG A 39 -9.23 -0.06 5.36
N ALA A 40 -8.11 -0.30 4.69
CA ALA A 40 -7.53 -1.64 4.55
C ALA A 40 -7.18 -2.27 5.92
N ILE A 41 -6.63 -1.47 6.85
CA ILE A 41 -6.36 -1.92 8.22
C ILE A 41 -7.65 -2.27 8.96
N SER A 42 -8.70 -1.45 8.83
CA SER A 42 -9.99 -1.71 9.48
C SER A 42 -10.68 -2.97 8.97
N GLU A 43 -10.42 -3.35 7.72
CA GLU A 43 -10.88 -4.59 7.10
C GLU A 43 -9.93 -5.78 7.43
N GLY A 44 -8.89 -5.58 8.23
CA GLY A 44 -7.96 -6.63 8.65
C GLY A 44 -6.92 -7.04 7.61
N LEU A 45 -6.71 -6.24 6.56
CA LEU A 45 -5.77 -6.54 5.49
C LEU A 45 -4.35 -6.06 5.83
N VAL A 46 -3.37 -6.88 5.46
CA VAL A 46 -1.96 -6.48 5.45
C VAL A 46 -1.68 -5.62 4.22
N ILE A 47 -0.87 -4.57 4.37
CA ILE A 47 -0.60 -3.59 3.31
C ILE A 47 0.89 -3.54 3.02
N PHE A 48 1.24 -3.84 1.78
CA PHE A 48 2.57 -3.57 1.22
C PHE A 48 2.50 -2.38 0.27
N SER A 49 3.57 -1.60 0.22
CA SER A 49 3.70 -0.51 -0.74
C SER A 49 5.04 -0.55 -1.47
N TRP A 50 5.00 -0.19 -2.75
CA TRP A 50 6.14 -0.12 -3.66
C TRP A 50 6.05 1.14 -4.52
N GLY A 51 7.16 1.59 -5.08
CA GLY A 51 7.19 2.71 -6.02
C GLY A 51 8.32 3.68 -5.72
N ASP A 52 8.55 4.63 -6.62
CA ASP A 52 9.69 5.54 -6.54
C ASP A 52 9.66 6.42 -5.28
N ASP A 53 8.48 6.78 -4.78
CA ASP A 53 8.37 7.58 -3.55
C ASP A 53 8.90 6.84 -2.33
N THR A 54 8.92 5.50 -2.36
CA THR A 54 9.50 4.70 -1.27
C THR A 54 11.03 4.74 -1.25
N ASN A 55 11.68 5.29 -2.28
CA ASN A 55 13.12 5.52 -2.28
C ASN A 55 13.50 6.75 -1.42
N ASP A 56 12.55 7.67 -1.17
CA ASP A 56 12.73 8.79 -0.24
C ASP A 56 12.58 8.33 1.24
N PRO A 57 13.61 8.54 2.09
CA PRO A 57 13.55 8.22 3.52
C PRO A 57 12.37 8.85 4.28
N ASP A 58 11.96 10.08 3.94
CA ASP A 58 10.90 10.78 4.64
C ASP A 58 9.52 10.22 4.28
N ASN A 59 9.32 9.86 3.02
CA ASN A 59 8.09 9.19 2.59
C ASN A 59 7.97 7.78 3.18
N ARG A 60 9.08 7.04 3.30
CA ARG A 60 9.07 5.75 4.02
C ARG A 60 8.65 5.92 5.48
N ARG A 61 9.14 6.96 6.14
CA ARG A 61 8.76 7.26 7.52
C ARG A 61 7.26 7.55 7.62
N LYS A 62 6.73 8.43 6.77
CA LYS A 62 5.29 8.75 6.71
C LYS A 62 4.43 7.51 6.46
N LEU A 63 4.78 6.69 5.48
CA LEU A 63 4.01 5.46 5.17
C LEU A 63 3.98 4.49 6.35
N ARG A 64 5.08 4.37 7.10
CA ARG A 64 5.11 3.57 8.34
C ARG A 64 4.24 4.18 9.43
N GLU A 65 4.27 5.50 9.58
CA GLU A 65 3.41 6.23 10.54
C GLU A 65 1.92 6.08 10.22
N TYR A 66 1.55 6.02 8.94
CA TYR A 66 0.19 5.73 8.51
C TYR A 66 -0.25 4.26 8.71
N GLY A 67 0.68 3.36 9.04
CA GLY A 67 0.37 1.95 9.33
C GLY A 67 0.61 0.99 8.16
N VAL A 68 1.37 1.38 7.13
CA VAL A 68 1.79 0.43 6.09
C VAL A 68 2.73 -0.62 6.71
N HIS A 69 2.40 -1.90 6.48
CA HIS A 69 3.09 -3.03 7.12
C HIS A 69 4.43 -3.37 6.47
N GLY A 70 4.54 -3.17 5.15
CA GLY A 70 5.75 -3.46 4.39
C GLY A 70 6.03 -2.43 3.31
N LEU A 71 7.31 -2.09 3.14
CA LEU A 71 7.80 -1.18 2.10
C LEU A 71 8.80 -1.91 1.21
N ILE A 72 8.56 -1.87 -0.09
CA ILE A 72 9.42 -2.43 -1.14
C ILE A 72 10.06 -1.24 -1.85
N TYR A 73 11.38 -1.10 -1.71
CA TYR A 73 12.13 0.01 -2.26
C TYR A 73 13.52 -0.46 -2.66
N ASP A 74 14.10 0.22 -3.65
CA ASP A 74 15.45 -0.10 -4.11
C ASP A 74 16.47 0.53 -3.18
N ARG A 75 17.50 -0.23 -2.81
CA ARG A 75 18.68 0.29 -2.14
C ARG A 75 19.90 0.07 -3.00
N TYR A 76 20.37 1.14 -3.62
CA TYR A 76 21.70 1.18 -4.20
C TYR A 76 22.70 1.37 -3.06
N LEU A 77 23.44 0.31 -2.72
CA LEU A 77 24.69 0.44 -1.96
C LEU A 77 25.74 0.92 -2.95
N ILE A 78 26.26 2.13 -2.76
CA ILE A 78 27.52 2.58 -3.36
C ILE A 78 28.70 2.06 -2.56
#